data_AF-A0A1B6CSR8-F1
#
_entry.id   AF-A0A1B6CSR8-F1
#
_cell.length_a   1.000
_cell.length_b   1.000
_cell.length_c   1.000
_cell.angle_alpha   90.00
_cell.angle_beta   90.00
_cell.angle_gamma   90.00
#
_symmetry.space_group_name_H-M   'P 1'
#
loop_
_entity.id
_entity.type
_entity.pdbx_description
1 polymer ?
#
loop_
_entity_poly.entity_id
_entity_poly.type
_entity_poly.pdbx_seq_one_letter_code
_entity_poly.pdbx_strand_id
1 'polypeptide(L)'
;MAFKFIWFSTRAAAFGGAVYYTSNAGLWGDSSSTEKLFTEMYQFVAPYAKEVPIEVPEIPKISNVSRIGKQYWNKGVIVTTDFLMELPSNTVTWANSASQYVLDQMNSVDNKSQ
;
A
#
# COMPACT_ATOMS: atom_id res chain seq x y z
N MET A 1 20.11 -12.50 15.35
CA MET A 1 19.65 -13.38 14.25
C MET A 1 18.19 -13.82 14.46
N ALA A 2 17.80 -14.27 15.66
CA ALA A 2 16.43 -14.67 16.01
C ALA A 2 15.34 -13.57 15.80
N PHE A 3 15.60 -12.31 16.16
CA PHE A 3 14.62 -11.22 15.99
C PHE A 3 14.18 -11.02 14.53
N LYS A 4 15.12 -11.09 13.59
CA LYS A 4 14.82 -10.98 12.15
C LYS A 4 13.98 -12.15 11.64
N PHE A 5 14.19 -13.35 12.16
CA PHE A 5 13.40 -14.54 11.82
C PHE A 5 11.97 -14.45 12.35
N ILE A 6 11.78 -14.01 13.60
CA ILE A 6 10.45 -13.82 14.20
C ILE A 6 9.67 -12.74 13.43
N TRP A 7 10.31 -11.62 13.11
CA TRP A 7 9.70 -10.57 12.30
C TRP A 7 9.26 -11.05 10.92
N PHE A 8 10.13 -11.81 10.25
CA PHE A 8 9.84 -12.37 8.93
C PHE A 8 8.69 -13.38 9.01
N SER A 9 8.69 -14.29 9.98
CA SER A 9 7.65 -15.31 10.12
C SER A 9 6.29 -14.71 10.44
N THR A 10 6.22 -13.69 11.30
CA THR A 10 4.96 -12.99 11.59
C THR A 10 4.38 -12.34 10.33
N ARG A 11 5.21 -11.66 9.52
CA ARG A 11 4.77 -11.05 8.26
C ARG A 11 4.36 -12.08 7.22
N ALA A 12 5.12 -13.16 7.09
CA ALA A 12 4.81 -14.25 6.18
C ALA A 12 3.49 -14.95 6.57
N ALA A 13 3.24 -15.14 7.86
CA ALA A 13 1.99 -15.71 8.36
C ALA A 13 0.80 -14.77 8.08
N ALA A 14 0.93 -13.47 8.35
CA ALA A 14 -0.12 -12.49 8.06
C ALA A 14 -0.44 -12.44 6.55
N PHE A 15 0.60 -12.41 5.71
CA PHE A 15 0.43 -12.42 4.26
C PHE A 15 -0.18 -13.72 3.75
N GLY A 16 0.31 -14.87 4.22
CA GLY A 16 -0.25 -16.18 3.90
C GLY A 16 -1.71 -16.30 4.31
N GLY A 17 -2.08 -15.78 5.48
CA GLY A 17 -3.47 -15.71 5.94
C GLY A 17 -4.36 -14.85 5.04
N ALA A 18 -3.86 -13.68 4.63
CA ALA A 18 -4.59 -12.81 3.69
C ALA A 18 -4.78 -13.47 2.32
N VAL A 19 -3.74 -14.12 1.79
CA VAL A 19 -3.82 -14.86 0.52
C VAL A 19 -4.80 -16.03 0.64
N TYR A 20 -4.74 -16.80 1.72
CA TYR A 20 -5.65 -17.92 1.95
C TYR A 20 -7.11 -17.46 2.03
N TYR A 21 -7.37 -16.40 2.80
CA TYR A 21 -8.71 -15.83 2.92
C TYR A 21 -9.24 -15.31 1.58
N THR A 22 -8.43 -14.54 0.84
CA THR A 22 -8.84 -14.02 -0.48
C THR A 22 -9.04 -15.12 -1.52
N SER A 23 -8.24 -16.19 -1.46
CA SER A 23 -8.43 -17.37 -2.30
C SER A 23 -9.73 -18.08 -1.97
N ASN A 24 -10.04 -18.27 -0.68
CA ASN A 24 -11.28 -18.93 -0.25
C ASN A 24 -12.52 -18.07 -0.50
N ALA A 25 -12.39 -16.74 -0.45
CA ALA A 25 -13.44 -15.81 -0.86
C ALA A 25 -13.75 -15.92 -2.36
N GLY A 26 -12.86 -16.55 -3.14
CA GLY A 26 -13.06 -16.74 -4.58
C GLY A 26 -12.45 -15.64 -5.43
N LEU A 27 -11.64 -14.74 -4.86
CA LEU A 27 -10.95 -13.68 -5.62
C LEU A 27 -9.99 -14.25 -6.67
N TRP A 28 -9.38 -15.40 -6.37
CA TRP A 28 -8.44 -16.13 -7.22
C TRP A 28 -9.02 -17.44 -7.76
N GLY A 29 -10.34 -17.64 -7.62
CA GLY A 29 -11.03 -18.86 -8.01
C GLY A 29 -11.52 -18.83 -9.45
N ASP A 30 -12.56 -19.63 -9.72
CA ASP A 30 -13.21 -19.62 -11.03
C ASP A 30 -13.94 -18.29 -11.31
N SER A 31 -14.20 -18.00 -12.60
CA SER A 31 -14.88 -16.78 -13.01
C SER A 31 -16.24 -16.60 -12.32
N SER A 32 -16.97 -17.69 -12.07
CA SER A 32 -18.28 -17.68 -11.41
C SER A 32 -18.21 -17.28 -9.92
N SER A 33 -17.21 -17.78 -9.18
CA SER A 33 -17.04 -17.40 -7.78
C SER A 33 -16.55 -15.96 -7.63
N THR A 34 -15.65 -15.53 -8.52
CA THR A 34 -15.17 -14.14 -8.58
C THR A 34 -16.30 -13.18 -8.92
N GLU A 35 -17.13 -13.50 -9.91
CA GLU A 35 -18.28 -12.68 -10.32
C GLU A 35 -19.31 -12.53 -9.18
N LYS A 36 -19.58 -13.62 -8.45
CA LYS A 36 -20.46 -13.57 -7.28
C LYS A 36 -19.92 -12.66 -6.19
N LEU A 37 -18.64 -12.79 -5.83
CA LEU A 37 -17.99 -11.91 -4.84
C LEU A 37 -18.05 -10.45 -5.29
N PHE A 38 -17.76 -10.18 -6.56
CA PHE A 38 -17.78 -8.82 -7.10
C PHE A 38 -19.19 -8.22 -7.08
N THR A 39 -20.22 -9.03 -7.35
CA THR A 39 -21.62 -8.62 -7.30
C THR A 39 -22.04 -8.27 -5.86
N GLU A 40 -21.68 -9.10 -4.88
CA GLU A 40 -21.95 -8.85 -3.46
C GLU A 40 -21.25 -7.56 -2.98
N MET A 41 -19.98 -7.37 -3.37
CA MET A 41 -19.23 -6.15 -3.07
C MET A 41 -19.84 -4.92 -3.75
N TYR A 42 -20.27 -5.04 -5.01
CA TYR A 42 -20.92 -3.96 -5.73
C TYR A 42 -22.24 -3.56 -5.05
N GLN A 43 -23.06 -4.51 -4.61
CA GLN A 43 -24.29 -4.22 -3.86
C GLN A 43 -24.01 -3.48 -2.55
N PHE A 44 -22.90 -3.80 -1.87
CA PHE A 44 -22.48 -3.11 -0.66
C PHE A 44 -21.99 -1.68 -0.93
N VAL A 45 -21.25 -1.46 -2.03
CA VAL A 45 -20.63 -0.16 -2.37
C VAL A 45 -21.57 0.76 -3.15
N ALA A 46 -22.50 0.22 -3.95
CA ALA A 46 -23.45 0.96 -4.76
C ALA A 46 -24.24 2.06 -4.04
N PRO A 47 -24.73 1.89 -2.79
CA PRO A 47 -25.39 2.98 -2.08
C PRO A 47 -24.45 4.15 -1.77
N TYR A 48 -23.18 3.88 -1.49
CA TYR A 48 -22.17 4.91 -1.17
C TYR A 48 -21.54 5.55 -2.42
N ALA A 49 -21.49 4.82 -3.54
CA ALA A 49 -20.97 5.33 -4.80
C ALA A 49 -21.84 6.43 -5.44
N LYS A 50 -23.12 6.54 -5.05
CA LYS A 50 -24.03 7.59 -5.53
C LYS A 50 -23.74 8.98 -4.96
N GLU A 51 -23.07 9.05 -3.81
CA GLU A 51 -22.78 10.32 -3.13
C GLU A 51 -21.43 10.93 -3.55
N VAL A 52 -20.60 10.15 -4.25
CA VAL A 52 -19.32 10.62 -4.78
C VAL A 52 -19.55 11.06 -6.23
N PRO A 53 -19.26 12.32 -6.61
CA PRO A 53 -19.18 12.71 -8.01
C PRO A 53 -17.97 12.01 -8.62
N ILE A 54 -18.16 10.76 -9.05
CA ILE A 54 -17.17 10.00 -9.80
C ILE A 54 -17.21 10.60 -11.21
N GLU A 55 -16.32 11.54 -11.50
CA GLU A 55 -15.95 11.83 -12.88
C GLU A 55 -15.38 10.53 -13.44
N VAL A 56 -16.20 9.79 -14.19
CA VAL A 56 -15.78 8.55 -14.84
C VAL A 56 -14.69 8.97 -15.82
N PRO A 57 -13.41 8.62 -15.58
CA PRO A 57 -12.38 8.92 -16.55
C PRO A 57 -12.77 8.21 -17.85
N GLU A 58 -12.68 8.92 -18.98
CA GLU A 58 -13.04 8.35 -20.28
C GLU A 58 -12.34 7.00 -20.46
N ILE A 59 -13.14 5.94 -20.59
CA ILE A 59 -12.61 4.59 -20.75
C ILE A 59 -11.75 4.62 -22.01
N PRO A 60 -10.45 4.33 -21.90
CA PRO A 60 -9.57 4.49 -23.02
C PRO A 60 -9.99 3.54 -24.15
N LYS A 61 -10.09 4.07 -25.37
CA LYS A 61 -10.36 3.27 -26.57
C LYS A 61 -9.45 2.04 -26.58
N ILE A 62 -9.98 0.87 -26.93
CA ILE A 62 -9.27 -0.43 -26.90
C ILE A 62 -7.92 -0.37 -27.65
N SER A 63 -7.83 0.45 -28.70
CA SER A 63 -6.59 0.72 -29.46
C SER A 63 -5.48 1.41 -28.65
N ASN A 64 -5.82 2.08 -27.54
CA ASN A 64 -4.90 2.79 -26.65
C ASN A 64 -4.55 2.04 -25.37
N VAL A 65 -5.23 0.92 -25.05
CA VAL A 65 -5.00 0.17 -23.80
C VAL A 65 -3.56 -0.33 -23.69
N SER A 66 -3.01 -0.87 -24.79
CA SER A 66 -1.59 -1.28 -24.83
C SER A 66 -0.63 -0.10 -24.63
N ARG A 67 -0.95 1.07 -25.21
CA ARG A 67 -0.15 2.30 -25.08
C ARG A 67 -0.16 2.81 -23.64
N ILE A 68 -1.32 2.80 -23.01
CA ILE A 68 -1.52 3.22 -21.62
C ILE A 68 -0.82 2.25 -20.66
N GLY A 69 -0.95 0.95 -20.89
CA GLY A 69 -0.22 -0.07 -20.11
C GLY A 69 1.30 0.14 -20.16
N LYS A 70 1.85 0.38 -21.36
CA LYS A 70 3.28 0.72 -21.51
C LYS A 70 3.67 2.01 -20.79
N GLN A 71 2.81 3.03 -20.85
CA GLN A 71 3.06 4.30 -20.16
C GLN A 71 3.04 4.15 -18.64
N TYR A 72 2.10 3.41 -18.08
CA TYR A 72 2.03 3.15 -16.64
C TYR A 72 3.20 2.30 -16.16
N TRP A 73 3.61 1.29 -16.93
CA TRP A 73 4.80 0.50 -16.63
C TRP A 73 6.04 1.39 -16.56
N ASN A 74 6.27 2.22 -17.58
CA ASN A 74 7.43 3.11 -17.62
C ASN A 74 7.41 4.12 -16.47
N LYS A 75 6.25 4.72 -16.17
CA LYS A 75 6.10 5.59 -15.01
C LYS A 75 6.36 4.86 -13.69
N GLY A 76 5.87 3.63 -13.56
CA GLY A 76 6.11 2.79 -12.39
C GLY A 76 7.59 2.51 -12.17
N VAL A 77 8.32 2.18 -13.24
CA VAL A 77 9.78 1.97 -13.18
C VAL A 77 10.49 3.24 -12.72
N ILE A 78 10.20 4.39 -13.34
CA ILE A 78 10.83 5.68 -13.00
C ILE A 78 10.59 6.03 -11.53
N VAL A 79 9.33 6.04 -11.08
CA VAL A 79 8.98 6.40 -9.70
C VAL A 79 9.62 5.44 -8.68
N THR A 80 9.68 4.15 -9.00
CA THR A 80 10.32 3.17 -8.09
C THR A 80 11.82 3.40 -8.01
N THR A 81 12.47 3.71 -9.13
CA THR A 81 13.90 4.02 -9.17
C THR A 81 14.20 5.31 -8.41
N ASP A 82 13.40 6.37 -8.59
CA ASP A 82 13.54 7.62 -7.87
C ASP A 82 13.38 7.41 -6.36
N PHE A 83 12.37 6.65 -5.94
CA PHE A 83 12.17 6.28 -4.54
C PHE A 83 13.38 5.53 -3.95
N LEU A 84 13.95 4.57 -4.70
CA LEU A 84 15.14 3.83 -4.27
C LEU A 84 16.37 4.72 -4.16
N MET A 85 16.52 5.73 -5.04
CA MET A 85 17.60 6.70 -4.99
C MET A 85 17.46 7.66 -3.81
N GLU A 86 16.24 8.09 -3.49
CA GLU A 86 15.97 9.02 -2.39
C GLU A 86 15.99 8.33 -1.01
N LEU A 87 15.77 7.00 -0.97
CA LEU A 87 15.66 6.21 0.25
C LEU A 87 16.81 6.41 1.25
N PRO A 88 18.11 6.38 0.88
CA PRO A 88 19.20 6.59 1.81
C PRO A 88 19.18 7.99 2.44
N SER A 89 18.91 9.02 1.65
CA SER A 89 18.86 10.41 2.12
C SER A 89 17.70 10.66 3.08
N ASN A 90 16.52 10.12 2.75
CA ASN A 90 15.32 10.19 3.58
C ASN A 90 15.50 9.40 4.87
N THR A 91 16.15 8.23 4.81
CA THR A 91 16.43 7.40 5.99
C THR A 91 17.38 8.11 6.96
N VAL A 92 18.45 8.72 6.47
CA VAL A 92 19.40 9.49 7.31
C VAL A 92 18.70 10.70 7.93
N THR A 93 17.90 11.42 7.15
CA THR A 93 17.13 12.58 7.65
C THR A 93 16.17 12.17 8.75
N TRP A 94 15.39 11.10 8.53
CA TRP A 94 14.46 10.58 9.54
C TRP A 94 15.17 10.08 10.80
N ALA A 95 16.31 9.40 10.66
CA ALA A 95 17.11 8.95 11.80
C ALA A 95 17.61 10.13 12.64
N ASN A 96 18.15 11.16 11.98
CA ASN A 96 18.63 12.37 12.66
C ASN A 96 17.49 13.12 13.35
N SER A 97 16.34 13.28 12.68
CA SER A 97 15.15 13.92 13.29
C SER A 97 14.62 13.13 14.48
N ALA A 98 14.59 11.80 14.40
CA ALA A 98 14.19 10.95 15.53
C ALA A 98 15.14 11.08 16.72
N SER A 99 16.46 11.10 16.47
CA SER A 99 17.46 11.32 17.53
C SER A 99 17.32 12.70 18.16
N GLN A 100 17.15 13.76 17.36
CA GLN A 100 16.96 15.12 17.88
C GLN A 100 15.68 15.21 18.71
N TYR A 101 14.57 14.61 18.27
CA TYR A 101 13.33 14.60 19.03
C TYR A 101 13.49 13.94 20.41
N VAL A 102 14.21 12.82 20.49
CA VAL A 102 14.49 12.16 21.78
C VAL A 102 15.35 13.05 22.68
N LEU A 103 16.39 13.67 22.12
CA LEU A 103 17.26 14.59 22.86
C LEU A 103 16.50 15.81 23.40
N ASP A 104 15.64 16.41 22.58
CA ASP A 104 14.81 17.55 22.97
C ASP A 104 13.85 17.18 24.09
N GLN A 105 13.23 15.99 24.03
CA GLN A 105 12.40 15.49 25.12
C GLN A 105 13.20 15.32 26.42
N MET A 106 14.39 14.71 26.37
CA MET A 106 15.23 14.52 27.55
C MET A 106 15.63 15.85 28.19
N ASN A 107 16.06 16.83 27.39
CA ASN A 107 16.42 18.17 27.86
C ASN A 107 15.22 18.95 28.42
N SER A 108 14.01 18.72 27.90
CA SER A 108 12.78 19.33 28.40
C SER A 108 12.31 18.75 29.75
N VAL A 109 12.66 17.49 30.03
CA VAL A 109 12.37 16.83 31.31
C VAL A 109 13.36 17.27 32.38
N ASP A 110 14.65 17.41 32.01
CA ASP A 110 15.70 17.87 32.93
C ASP A 110 15.51 19.34 33.37
N ASN A 111 15.05 20.21 32.47
CA ASN A 111 14.71 21.60 32.82
C ASN A 111 13.42 21.76 33.65
N LYS A 112 12.59 20.72 33.79
CA LYS A 112 11.38 20.75 34.63
C LYS A 112 11.61 20.18 36.03
N SER A 113 12.76 19.53 36.27
CA SER A 113 13.13 18.96 37.57
C SER A 113 14.06 19.86 38.39
N GLN A 114 14.59 20.93 37.78
CA GLN A 114 15.18 22.09 38.47
C GLN A 114 14.12 23.14 38.79
#